data_AF-A0A5B0VE58-F1
#
_entry.id   AF-A0A5B0VE58-F1
#
_cell.length_a   1.000
_cell.length_b   1.000
_cell.length_c   1.000
_cell.angle_alpha   90.00
_cell.angle_beta   90.00
_cell.angle_gamma   90.00
#
_symmetry.space_group_name_H-M   'P 1'
#
loop_
_entity.id
_entity.type
_entity.pdbx_description
1 polymer ?
#
loop_
_entity_poly.entity_id
_entity_poly.type
_entity_poly.pdbx_seq_one_letter_code
_entity_poly.pdbx_strand_id
1 'polypeptide(L)'
;MRTLYGLASTIIFSLPVIASAEVILDDLIVQGSACVGADCVENMTFEFDTLVLRSATPQVVFQDTSNAGTFPSDDWVVGATDGGLATQTSFFIKNLTNALDALVISADGDVALGAGAAVVEDAVSVGDLGSERRVTHVADAVDDTDAVTLAQFNVFKGEATASVAAEVDALDTRVSELEARLSTLVDRLEAVAAQVD
;
A
#
# COMPACT_ATOMS: atom_id res chain seq x y z
N MET A 1 -68.53 -51.46 -27.50
CA MET A 1 -68.28 -50.40 -28.51
C MET A 1 -67.83 -49.14 -27.79
N ARG A 2 -66.63 -48.67 -28.13
CA ARG A 2 -66.09 -47.28 -28.07
C ARG A 2 -66.02 -46.52 -26.73
N THR A 3 -64.79 -46.49 -26.21
CA THR A 3 -64.12 -45.36 -25.54
C THR A 3 -64.30 -44.03 -26.27
N LEU A 4 -64.43 -42.93 -25.52
CA LEU A 4 -64.08 -41.57 -25.96
C LEU A 4 -63.55 -40.77 -24.75
N TYR A 5 -62.27 -40.42 -24.84
CA TYR A 5 -61.51 -39.55 -23.93
C TYR A 5 -61.92 -38.09 -24.16
N GLY A 6 -62.16 -37.34 -23.08
CA GLY A 6 -62.23 -35.88 -23.09
C GLY A 6 -60.91 -35.29 -22.60
N LEU A 7 -60.09 -34.78 -23.52
CA LEU A 7 -58.86 -34.04 -23.23
C LEU A 7 -59.21 -32.68 -22.60
N ALA A 8 -58.84 -32.48 -21.34
CA ALA A 8 -58.83 -31.16 -20.71
C ALA A 8 -57.54 -30.44 -21.11
N SER A 9 -57.65 -29.42 -21.96
CA SER A 9 -56.54 -28.57 -22.40
C SER A 9 -56.31 -27.47 -21.36
N THR A 10 -55.24 -27.59 -20.56
CA THR A 10 -54.75 -26.52 -19.67
C THR A 10 -53.85 -25.59 -20.46
N ILE A 11 -54.35 -24.40 -20.79
CA ILE A 11 -53.55 -23.29 -21.33
C ILE A 11 -52.73 -22.71 -20.18
N ILE A 12 -51.42 -22.96 -20.19
CA ILE A 12 -50.46 -22.29 -19.30
C ILE A 12 -50.12 -20.96 -19.96
N PHE A 13 -50.64 -19.87 -19.42
CA PHE A 13 -50.31 -18.50 -19.86
C PHE A 13 -48.96 -18.13 -19.23
N SER A 14 -47.85 -18.32 -19.95
CA SER A 14 -46.54 -17.84 -19.50
C SER A 14 -46.48 -16.33 -19.68
N LEU A 15 -46.76 -15.58 -18.62
CA LEU A 15 -46.56 -14.12 -18.61
C LEU A 15 -45.05 -13.84 -18.68
N PRO A 16 -44.60 -12.96 -19.60
CA PRO A 16 -43.21 -12.50 -19.58
C PRO A 16 -42.99 -11.70 -18.30
N VAL A 17 -42.03 -12.13 -17.48
CA VAL A 17 -41.53 -11.31 -16.37
C VAL A 17 -40.72 -10.18 -16.99
N ILE A 18 -41.30 -8.99 -17.04
CA ILE A 18 -40.57 -7.77 -17.38
C ILE A 18 -39.86 -7.33 -16.10
N ALA A 19 -38.57 -7.63 -16.00
CA ALA A 19 -37.72 -7.06 -14.95
C ALA A 19 -37.31 -5.64 -15.38
N SER A 20 -37.91 -4.62 -14.78
CA SER A 20 -37.52 -3.22 -14.92
C SER A 20 -36.81 -2.77 -13.64
N ALA A 21 -35.77 -1.94 -13.77
CA ALA A 21 -35.10 -1.35 -12.62
C ALA A 21 -36.05 -0.46 -11.81
N GLU A 22 -35.94 -0.52 -10.48
CA GLU A 22 -36.66 0.39 -9.58
C GLU A 22 -35.87 1.69 -9.44
N VAL A 23 -36.57 2.83 -9.53
CA VAL A 23 -36.01 4.16 -9.29
C VAL A 23 -36.80 4.80 -8.16
N ILE A 24 -36.14 5.09 -7.04
CA ILE A 24 -36.73 5.84 -5.93
C ILE A 24 -36.52 7.32 -6.23
N LEU A 25 -37.61 8.06 -6.46
CA LEU A 25 -37.57 9.48 -6.84
C LEU A 25 -37.37 10.43 -5.65
N ASP A 26 -37.36 9.90 -4.43
CA ASP A 26 -37.25 10.65 -3.17
C ASP A 26 -36.27 9.92 -2.22
N ASP A 27 -36.08 10.46 -1.02
CA ASP A 27 -35.18 9.89 -0.03
C ASP A 27 -35.61 8.47 0.40
N LEU A 28 -34.67 7.52 0.37
CA LEU A 28 -34.85 6.18 0.93
C LEU A 28 -34.36 6.14 2.38
N ILE A 29 -35.30 6.07 3.33
CA ILE A 29 -35.00 5.88 4.75
C ILE A 29 -35.33 4.44 5.14
N VAL A 30 -34.30 3.65 5.48
CA VAL A 30 -34.46 2.29 6.02
C VAL A 30 -34.32 2.34 7.54
N GLN A 31 -35.41 2.07 8.26
CA GLN A 31 -35.38 1.91 9.71
C GLN A 31 -34.97 0.46 10.05
N GLY A 32 -33.71 0.25 10.43
CA GLY A 32 -33.12 -1.07 10.68
C GLY A 32 -31.88 -1.29 9.80
N SER A 33 -31.87 -2.39 9.06
CA SER A 33 -30.74 -2.81 8.23
C SER A 33 -31.16 -3.11 6.79
N ALA A 34 -30.29 -2.82 5.82
CA ALA A 34 -30.47 -3.18 4.42
C ALA A 34 -29.40 -4.17 3.95
N CYS A 35 -29.76 -5.17 3.14
CA CYS A 35 -28.80 -6.00 2.42
C CYS A 35 -28.82 -5.62 0.93
N VAL A 36 -27.65 -5.40 0.35
CA VAL A 36 -27.48 -5.12 -1.08
C VAL A 36 -26.46 -6.08 -1.67
N GLY A 37 -26.84 -6.80 -2.72
CA GLY A 37 -25.96 -7.72 -3.44
C GLY A 37 -26.64 -9.04 -3.80
N ALA A 38 -26.00 -9.80 -4.69
CA ALA A 38 -26.57 -11.02 -5.28
C ALA A 38 -26.76 -12.15 -4.25
N ASP A 39 -26.02 -12.11 -3.14
CA ASP A 39 -26.02 -13.16 -2.12
C ASP A 39 -26.91 -12.80 -0.92
N CYS A 40 -27.69 -11.73 -1.01
CA CYS A 40 -28.74 -11.42 -0.03
C CYS A 40 -29.87 -12.46 -0.11
N VAL A 41 -30.34 -12.92 1.05
CA VAL A 41 -31.39 -13.95 1.15
C VAL A 41 -32.50 -13.55 2.11
N GLU A 42 -33.70 -14.05 1.88
CA GLU A 42 -34.84 -13.86 2.78
C GLU A 42 -34.53 -14.48 4.16
N ASN A 43 -34.76 -13.71 5.23
CA ASN A 43 -34.51 -14.07 6.64
C ASN A 43 -33.04 -14.13 7.08
N MET A 44 -32.13 -13.40 6.43
CA MET A 44 -30.78 -13.22 6.98
C MET A 44 -30.81 -12.44 8.31
N THR A 45 -29.86 -12.74 9.19
CA THR A 45 -29.64 -11.98 10.43
C THR A 45 -28.66 -10.85 10.16
N PHE A 46 -29.01 -9.65 10.61
CA PHE A 46 -28.23 -8.42 10.39
C PHE A 46 -27.36 -8.01 11.59
N GLU A 47 -27.50 -8.69 12.74
CA GLU A 47 -26.83 -8.30 13.98
C GLU A 47 -26.99 -6.80 14.28
N PHE A 48 -25.88 -6.06 14.34
CA PHE A 48 -25.84 -4.60 14.51
C PHE A 48 -25.47 -3.86 13.21
N ASP A 49 -25.33 -4.56 12.09
CA ASP A 49 -24.93 -3.97 10.81
C ASP A 49 -26.09 -3.20 10.19
N THR A 50 -25.86 -1.92 9.86
CA THR A 50 -26.88 -1.06 9.25
C THR A 50 -27.01 -1.29 7.73
N LEU A 51 -25.90 -1.60 7.06
CA LEU A 51 -25.86 -1.92 5.63
C LEU A 51 -24.92 -3.10 5.42
N VAL A 52 -25.44 -4.19 4.86
CA VAL A 52 -24.68 -5.39 4.53
C VAL A 52 -24.55 -5.46 3.02
N LEU A 53 -23.34 -5.30 2.50
CA LEU A 53 -23.05 -5.55 1.10
C LEU A 53 -22.66 -7.02 0.94
N ARG A 54 -23.47 -7.81 0.23
CA ARG A 54 -23.32 -9.26 0.18
C ARG A 54 -23.21 -9.77 -1.26
N SER A 55 -21.96 -9.95 -1.70
CA SER A 55 -21.57 -10.63 -2.94
C SER A 55 -20.15 -11.19 -2.76
N ALA A 56 -19.61 -11.92 -3.74
CA ALA A 56 -18.19 -12.32 -3.74
C ALA A 56 -17.22 -11.12 -3.79
N THR A 57 -17.65 -10.02 -4.44
CA THR A 57 -16.86 -8.79 -4.61
C THR A 57 -17.71 -7.54 -4.34
N PRO A 58 -18.09 -7.27 -3.08
CA PRO A 58 -18.96 -6.15 -2.75
C PRO A 58 -18.24 -4.82 -2.98
N GLN A 59 -18.92 -3.91 -3.67
CA GLN A 59 -18.34 -2.62 -4.10
C GLN A 59 -19.36 -1.49 -3.94
N VAL A 60 -18.84 -0.30 -3.62
CA VAL A 60 -19.55 0.97 -3.71
C VAL A 60 -18.81 1.83 -4.72
N VAL A 61 -19.51 2.19 -5.81
CA VAL A 61 -18.96 2.98 -6.90
C VAL A 61 -19.38 4.43 -6.74
N PHE A 62 -18.40 5.33 -6.82
CA PHE A 62 -18.56 6.77 -6.87
C PHE A 62 -18.30 7.23 -8.30
N GLN A 63 -19.37 7.59 -9.01
CA GLN A 63 -19.28 8.09 -10.38
C GLN A 63 -19.38 9.61 -10.36
N ASP A 64 -18.34 10.29 -10.83
CA ASP A 64 -18.33 11.73 -10.99
C ASP A 64 -19.00 12.10 -12.32
N THR A 65 -20.23 12.61 -12.24
CA THR A 65 -21.00 13.03 -13.42
C THR A 65 -20.72 14.48 -13.84
N SER A 66 -19.74 15.15 -13.22
CA SER A 66 -19.38 16.52 -13.59
C SER A 66 -18.89 16.57 -15.04
N ASN A 67 -19.39 17.55 -15.80
CA ASN A 67 -19.16 17.67 -17.24
C ASN A 67 -18.68 19.07 -17.65
N ALA A 68 -18.43 19.94 -16.67
CA ALA A 68 -17.78 21.23 -16.90
C ALA A 68 -16.27 21.01 -16.92
N GLY A 69 -15.59 21.46 -17.98
CA GLY A 69 -14.18 21.16 -18.28
C GLY A 69 -13.12 21.67 -17.28
N THR A 70 -13.54 22.15 -16.11
CA THR A 70 -12.67 22.58 -15.01
C THR A 70 -12.74 21.67 -13.78
N PHE A 71 -13.66 20.69 -13.75
CA PHE A 71 -13.75 19.73 -12.64
C PHE A 71 -13.06 18.42 -13.02
N PRO A 72 -12.30 17.80 -12.09
CA PRO A 72 -11.87 16.42 -12.27
C PRO A 72 -13.10 15.53 -12.47
N SER A 73 -13.00 14.52 -13.34
CA SER A 73 -14.05 13.51 -13.57
C SER A 73 -13.52 12.13 -13.16
N ASP A 74 -12.91 12.07 -11.98
CA ASP A 74 -12.32 10.84 -11.47
C ASP A 74 -13.41 9.99 -10.82
N ASP A 75 -13.66 8.83 -11.41
CA ASP A 75 -14.52 7.81 -10.84
C ASP A 75 -13.72 6.97 -9.86
N TRP A 76 -14.35 6.59 -8.75
CA TRP A 76 -13.73 5.80 -7.70
C TRP A 76 -14.59 4.61 -7.33
N VAL A 77 -13.95 3.56 -6.83
CA VAL A 77 -14.64 2.44 -6.20
C VAL A 77 -13.92 2.11 -4.90
N VAL A 78 -14.72 1.80 -3.88
CA VAL A 78 -14.25 1.13 -2.68
C VAL A 78 -14.91 -0.23 -2.61
N GLY A 79 -14.15 -1.25 -2.23
CA GLY A 79 -14.70 -2.59 -2.15
C GLY A 79 -13.81 -3.57 -1.43
N ALA A 80 -14.37 -4.76 -1.24
CA ALA A 80 -13.61 -5.94 -0.89
C ALA A 80 -13.72 -6.94 -2.04
N THR A 81 -12.69 -7.75 -2.21
CA THR A 81 -12.68 -8.84 -3.17
C THR A 81 -12.10 -10.06 -2.49
N ASP A 82 -12.72 -11.22 -2.67
CA ASP A 82 -12.15 -12.51 -2.30
C ASP A 82 -11.08 -12.98 -3.30
N GLY A 83 -10.92 -12.24 -4.41
CA GLY A 83 -9.87 -12.48 -5.37
C GLY A 83 -10.10 -13.74 -6.19
N GLY A 84 -11.16 -13.75 -7.01
CA GLY A 84 -11.41 -14.85 -7.94
C GLY A 84 -10.15 -15.21 -8.76
N LEU A 85 -9.56 -16.39 -8.49
CA LEU A 85 -8.43 -17.10 -9.12
C LEU A 85 -7.17 -16.31 -9.58
N ALA A 86 -7.13 -14.97 -9.52
CA ALA A 86 -6.08 -14.13 -10.12
C ALA A 86 -5.63 -12.93 -9.27
N THR A 87 -6.28 -12.61 -8.15
CA THR A 87 -5.85 -11.56 -7.20
C THR A 87 -5.98 -12.06 -5.77
N GLN A 88 -5.19 -11.58 -4.81
CA GLN A 88 -5.37 -11.92 -3.40
C GLN A 88 -6.67 -11.30 -2.84
N THR A 89 -7.22 -11.91 -1.78
CA THR A 89 -8.32 -11.32 -1.00
C THR A 89 -7.86 -9.98 -0.41
N SER A 90 -8.61 -8.92 -0.66
CA SER A 90 -8.22 -7.57 -0.26
C SER A 90 -9.39 -6.61 -0.09
N PHE A 91 -9.18 -5.59 0.76
CA PHE A 91 -9.95 -4.35 0.75
C PHE A 91 -9.20 -3.31 -0.10
N PHE A 92 -9.91 -2.57 -0.95
CA PHE A 92 -9.27 -1.63 -1.87
C PHE A 92 -10.06 -0.33 -2.07
N ILE A 93 -9.33 0.72 -2.42
CA ILE A 93 -9.84 1.94 -3.02
C ILE A 93 -9.13 2.11 -4.37
N LYS A 94 -9.90 2.20 -5.44
CA LYS A 94 -9.37 2.27 -6.81
C LYS A 94 -9.95 3.48 -7.53
N ASN A 95 -9.09 4.18 -8.27
CA ASN A 95 -9.53 5.15 -9.26
C ASN A 95 -9.89 4.38 -10.54
N LEU A 96 -11.16 4.40 -10.92
CA LEU A 96 -11.67 3.72 -12.10
C LEU A 96 -11.30 4.44 -13.40
N THR A 97 -11.10 5.76 -13.36
CA THR A 97 -10.73 6.56 -14.54
C THR A 97 -9.34 6.20 -15.07
N ASN A 98 -8.35 6.00 -14.20
CA ASN A 98 -6.98 5.60 -14.57
C ASN A 98 -6.65 4.14 -14.23
N ALA A 99 -7.60 3.40 -13.68
CA ALA A 99 -7.49 1.99 -13.27
C ALA A 99 -6.37 1.67 -12.27
N LEU A 100 -5.92 2.65 -11.48
CA LEU A 100 -4.92 2.47 -10.44
C LEU A 100 -5.55 2.30 -9.06
N ASP A 101 -5.05 1.30 -8.33
CA ASP A 101 -5.41 1.14 -6.92
C ASP A 101 -4.68 2.21 -6.12
N ALA A 102 -5.42 3.00 -5.36
CA ALA A 102 -4.88 4.06 -4.50
C ALA A 102 -4.63 3.58 -3.07
N LEU A 103 -5.36 2.55 -2.64
CA LEU A 103 -5.13 1.83 -1.40
C LEU A 103 -5.48 0.36 -1.62
N VAL A 104 -4.61 -0.54 -1.19
CA VAL A 104 -4.91 -1.97 -1.08
C VAL A 104 -4.47 -2.43 0.31
N ILE A 105 -5.33 -3.18 0.99
CA ILE A 105 -5.03 -3.87 2.25
C ILE A 105 -5.31 -5.36 2.01
N SER A 106 -4.28 -6.20 2.08
CA SER A 106 -4.42 -7.65 1.92
C SER A 106 -5.09 -8.28 3.15
N ALA A 107 -5.57 -9.52 3.00
CA ALA A 107 -6.07 -10.29 4.14
C ALA A 107 -4.99 -10.58 5.20
N ASP A 108 -3.72 -10.59 4.80
CA ASP A 108 -2.57 -10.84 5.68
C ASP A 108 -2.07 -9.55 6.37
N GLY A 109 -2.60 -8.39 5.98
CA GLY A 109 -2.31 -7.09 6.61
C GLY A 109 -1.29 -6.23 5.84
N ASP A 110 -0.85 -6.67 4.67
CA ASP A 110 0.02 -5.89 3.79
C ASP A 110 -0.71 -4.66 3.26
N VAL A 111 0.00 -3.53 3.16
CA VAL A 111 -0.60 -2.26 2.72
C VAL A 111 0.15 -1.71 1.52
N ALA A 112 -0.56 -1.44 0.44
CA ALA A 112 -0.08 -0.61 -0.66
C ALA A 112 -0.80 0.74 -0.63
N LEU A 113 -0.05 1.81 -0.38
CA LEU A 113 -0.56 3.17 -0.23
C LEU A 113 -0.07 4.09 -1.37
N GLY A 114 -1.02 4.57 -2.16
CA GLY A 114 -0.79 5.48 -3.29
C GLY A 114 -1.05 4.81 -4.63
N ALA A 115 -1.45 5.61 -5.62
CA ALA A 115 -1.87 5.14 -6.95
C ALA A 115 -0.83 4.22 -7.61
N GLY A 116 -1.14 2.94 -7.79
CA GLY A 116 -0.23 1.97 -8.39
C GLY A 116 0.95 1.56 -7.50
N ALA A 117 0.85 1.74 -6.18
CA ALA A 117 1.79 1.11 -5.26
C ALA A 117 1.63 -0.42 -5.32
N ALA A 118 2.75 -1.14 -5.23
CA ALA A 118 2.74 -2.60 -5.20
C ALA A 118 2.51 -3.11 -3.77
N VAL A 119 1.75 -4.20 -3.63
CA VAL A 119 1.64 -4.92 -2.36
C VAL A 119 2.95 -5.68 -2.11
N VAL A 120 3.49 -5.52 -0.90
CA VAL A 120 4.74 -6.16 -0.47
C VAL A 120 4.46 -6.87 0.85
N GLU A 121 4.87 -8.14 0.94
CA GLU A 121 4.69 -9.00 2.12
C GLU A 121 5.29 -8.35 3.37
N ASP A 122 4.53 -8.35 4.46
CA ASP A 122 4.86 -7.80 5.77
C ASP A 122 5.26 -6.31 5.74
N ALA A 123 4.71 -5.52 4.80
CA ALA A 123 5.12 -4.13 4.61
C ALA A 123 3.96 -3.15 4.34
N VAL A 124 4.24 -1.88 4.68
CA VAL A 124 3.51 -0.72 4.15
C VAL A 124 4.31 -0.15 2.97
N SER A 125 3.95 -0.53 1.76
CA SER A 125 4.51 0.01 0.54
C SER A 125 3.88 1.35 0.19
N VAL A 126 4.69 2.34 -0.18
CA VAL A 126 4.23 3.67 -0.62
C VAL A 126 4.40 3.89 -2.13
N GLY A 127 4.80 2.86 -2.87
CA GLY A 127 5.12 2.97 -4.29
C GLY A 127 5.39 1.63 -4.95
N ASP A 128 6.01 1.68 -6.11
CA ASP A 128 6.53 0.50 -6.82
C ASP A 128 7.93 0.85 -7.35
N LEU A 129 8.67 -0.15 -7.83
CA LEU A 129 10.01 0.00 -8.36
C LEU A 129 10.04 1.07 -9.47
N GLY A 130 10.83 2.13 -9.26
CA GLY A 130 10.94 3.26 -10.19
C GLY A 130 9.78 4.26 -10.12
N SER A 131 8.84 4.07 -9.21
CA SER A 131 7.72 4.97 -8.90
C SER A 131 7.58 5.16 -7.38
N GLU A 132 8.70 5.27 -6.67
CA GLU A 132 8.74 5.46 -5.23
C GLU A 132 8.19 6.84 -4.84
N ARG A 133 7.53 6.90 -3.68
CA ARG A 133 7.02 8.16 -3.12
C ARG A 133 7.85 8.61 -1.94
N ARG A 134 7.98 9.93 -1.81
CA ARG A 134 8.54 10.55 -0.61
C ARG A 134 7.50 10.52 0.51
N VAL A 135 7.94 10.13 1.70
CA VAL A 135 7.23 10.42 2.95
C VAL A 135 7.73 11.76 3.47
N THR A 136 6.85 12.73 3.67
CA THR A 136 7.22 14.10 4.04
C THR A 136 6.57 14.49 5.36
N HIS A 137 7.11 15.51 6.03
CA HIS A 137 6.68 15.94 7.36
C HIS A 137 6.83 14.86 8.46
N VAL A 138 7.87 14.04 8.34
CA VAL A 138 8.26 13.05 9.36
C VAL A 138 9.10 13.78 10.43
N ALA A 139 8.70 13.64 11.69
CA ALA A 139 9.49 14.13 12.82
C ALA A 139 10.75 13.27 13.01
N ASP A 140 11.77 13.83 13.65
CA ASP A 140 13.00 13.09 13.95
C ASP A 140 12.72 11.92 14.91
N ALA A 141 13.37 10.79 14.64
CA ALA A 141 13.26 9.56 15.42
C ALA A 141 13.69 9.76 16.88
N VAL A 142 12.97 9.13 17.81
CA VAL A 142 13.24 9.13 19.25
C VAL A 142 13.49 7.72 19.77
N ASP A 143 12.62 6.77 19.42
CA ASP A 143 12.71 5.36 19.82
C ASP A 143 13.40 4.50 18.74
N ASP A 144 13.88 3.31 19.12
CA ASP A 144 14.65 2.41 18.23
C ASP A 144 13.87 1.96 16.98
N THR A 145 12.54 2.00 17.02
CA THR A 145 11.65 1.59 15.93
C THR A 145 11.12 2.74 15.08
N ASP A 146 11.61 3.96 15.30
CA ASP A 146 11.16 5.14 14.56
C ASP A 146 11.85 5.25 13.19
N ALA A 147 11.14 5.87 12.24
CA ALA A 147 11.74 6.22 10.95
C ALA A 147 12.71 7.40 11.09
N VAL A 148 13.94 7.24 10.59
CA VAL A 148 14.98 8.27 10.63
C VAL A 148 14.80 9.28 9.49
N THR A 149 14.96 10.57 9.78
CA THR A 149 14.85 11.63 8.76
C THR A 149 16.19 11.93 8.08
N LEU A 150 16.14 12.66 6.95
CA LEU A 150 17.35 13.15 6.27
C LEU A 150 18.16 14.13 7.14
N ALA A 151 17.53 14.84 8.07
CA ALA A 151 18.23 15.75 8.97
C ALA A 151 19.16 14.98 9.92
N GLN A 152 18.64 13.94 10.58
CA GLN A 152 19.42 13.05 11.45
C GLN A 152 20.55 12.35 10.69
N PHE A 153 20.30 11.87 9.46
CA PHE A 153 21.35 11.27 8.63
C PHE A 153 22.49 12.25 8.31
N ASN A 154 22.18 13.53 8.03
CA ASN A 154 23.21 14.53 7.75
C ASN A 154 24.05 14.88 8.98
N VAL A 155 23.46 14.87 10.18
CA VAL A 155 24.20 15.03 11.44
C VAL A 155 25.16 13.86 11.64
N PHE A 156 24.66 12.63 11.56
CA PHE A 156 25.48 11.42 11.66
C PHE A 156 26.63 11.42 10.65
N LYS A 157 26.37 11.77 9.39
CA LYS A 157 27.40 11.88 8.34
C LYS A 157 28.49 12.87 8.73
N GLY A 158 28.12 14.04 9.29
CA GLY A 158 29.07 15.04 9.76
C GLY A 158 29.98 14.49 10.87
N GLU A 159 29.38 13.88 11.90
CA GLU A 159 30.10 13.27 13.02
C GLU A 159 31.04 12.14 12.56
N ALA A 160 30.57 11.25 11.69
CA ALA A 160 31.36 10.16 11.14
C ALA A 160 32.57 10.68 10.35
N THR A 161 32.37 11.69 9.48
CA THR A 161 33.49 12.27 8.72
C THR A 161 34.51 13.00 9.60
N ALA A 162 34.05 13.66 10.67
CA ALA A 162 34.94 14.32 11.63
C ALA A 162 35.75 13.30 12.44
N SER A 163 35.13 12.19 12.86
CA SER A 163 35.83 11.10 13.57
C SER A 163 36.93 10.50 12.70
N VAL A 164 36.62 10.20 11.43
CA VAL A 164 37.61 9.65 10.50
C VAL A 164 38.74 10.65 10.24
N ALA A 165 38.43 11.94 10.07
CA ALA A 165 39.46 12.97 9.90
C ALA A 165 40.42 13.01 11.11
N ALA A 166 39.89 12.94 12.33
CA ALA A 166 40.71 12.91 13.53
C ALA A 166 41.61 11.66 13.61
N GLU A 167 41.11 10.50 13.19
CA GLU A 167 41.92 9.28 13.13
C GLU A 167 43.03 9.36 12.06
N VAL A 168 42.74 9.97 10.91
CA VAL A 168 43.74 10.21 9.85
C VAL A 168 44.84 11.14 10.34
N ASP A 169 44.50 12.25 11.01
CA ASP A 169 45.47 13.19 11.55
C ASP A 169 46.34 12.53 12.65
N ALA A 170 45.74 11.69 13.49
CA ALA A 170 46.47 10.93 14.50
C ALA A 170 47.43 9.92 13.87
N LEU A 171 47.03 9.28 12.77
CA LEU A 171 47.90 8.36 12.03
C LEU A 171 49.04 9.11 11.34
N ASP A 172 48.77 10.25 10.71
CA ASP A 172 49.78 11.10 10.07
C ASP A 172 50.85 11.54 11.08
N THR A 173 50.42 11.94 12.28
CA THR A 173 51.32 12.25 13.39
C THR A 173 52.19 11.05 13.77
N ARG A 174 51.60 9.86 13.90
CA ARG A 174 52.34 8.62 14.23
C ARG A 174 53.34 8.24 13.14
N VAL A 175 52.98 8.42 11.86
CA VAL A 175 53.88 8.18 10.73
C VAL A 175 55.07 9.14 10.79
N SER A 176 54.81 10.44 10.99
CA SER A 176 55.86 11.46 11.14
C SER A 176 56.81 11.15 12.31
N GLU A 177 56.29 10.66 13.44
CA GLU A 177 57.11 10.25 14.59
C GLU A 177 57.98 9.02 14.26
N LEU A 178 57.42 8.02 13.56
CA LEU A 178 58.16 6.84 13.11
C LEU A 178 59.28 7.21 12.13
N GLU A 179 59.02 8.14 11.21
CA GLU A 179 60.02 8.67 10.27
C GLU A 179 61.17 9.36 11.02
N ALA A 180 60.87 10.21 12.00
CA ALA A 180 61.90 10.89 12.81
C ALA A 180 62.75 9.90 13.63
N ARG A 181 62.12 8.87 14.20
CA ARG A 181 62.81 7.79 14.92
C ARG A 181 63.71 6.99 13.99
N LEU A 182 63.26 6.70 12.77
CA LEU A 182 64.05 6.01 11.77
C LEU A 182 65.28 6.84 11.37
N SER A 183 65.11 8.14 11.10
CA SER A 183 66.23 9.05 10.81
C SER A 183 67.27 9.01 11.94
N THR A 184 66.81 9.10 13.19
CA THR A 184 67.72 9.05 14.36
C THR A 184 68.48 7.72 14.45
N LEU A 185 67.82 6.60 14.11
CA LEU A 185 68.48 5.29 14.10
C LEU A 185 69.53 5.17 12.99
N VAL A 186 69.26 5.75 11.82
CA VAL A 186 70.23 5.82 10.72
C VAL A 186 71.46 6.61 11.15
N ASP A 187 71.29 7.81 11.71
CA ASP A 187 72.41 8.65 12.18
C ASP A 187 73.28 7.93 13.23
N ARG A 188 72.63 7.19 14.15
CA ARG A 188 73.33 6.39 15.17
C ARG A 188 74.10 5.23 14.56
N LEU A 189 73.56 4.57 13.54
CA LEU A 189 74.22 3.48 12.84
C LEU A 189 75.49 3.97 12.14
N GLU A 190 75.41 5.11 11.46
CA GLU A 190 76.57 5.75 10.81
C GLU A 190 77.65 6.13 11.83
N ALA A 191 77.27 6.70 12.98
CA ALA A 191 78.21 7.04 14.04
C ALA A 191 78.90 5.80 14.65
N VAL A 192 78.17 4.68 14.80
CA VAL A 192 78.75 3.41 15.26
C VAL A 192 79.71 2.84 14.22
N ALA A 193 79.34 2.86 12.93
CA ALA A 193 80.21 2.40 11.86
C ALA A 193 81.56 3.15 11.88
N ALA A 194 81.53 4.47 12.11
CA ALA A 194 82.74 5.30 12.21
C ALA A 194 83.62 5.00 13.45
N GLN A 195 83.12 4.30 14.47
CA GLN A 195 83.93 3.89 15.65
C GLN A 195 84.61 2.53 15.47
N VAL A 196 84.20 1.74 14.48
CA VAL A 196 84.70 0.38 14.25
C VAL A 196 85.81 0.35 13.19
N ASP A 197 85.96 1.43 12.41
CA ASP A 197 87.10 1.71 11.52
C ASP A 197 88.26 2.40 12.26
#